data_AF-X1F859-F1
#
_entry.id   AF-X1F859-F1
#
_cell.length_a   1.000
_cell.length_b   1.000
_cell.length_c   1.000
_cell.angle_alpha   90.00
_cell.angle_beta   90.00
_cell.angle_gamma   90.00
#
_symmetry.space_group_name_H-M   'P 1'
#
loop_
_entity.id
_entity.type
_entity.pdbx_description
1 polymer ?
#
loop_
_entity_poly.entity_id
_entity_poly.type
_entity_poly.pdbx_seq_one_letter_code
_entity_poly.pdbx_strand_id
1 'polypeptide(L)'
;MEVDGIIPGCPPPSTLLGNCLLRLVENKKIQLSLKNMCSTCPLNNQAKLDLPLTIEKIVPRNDEIRFPEENLSCFLNDGILCLGPVTRDGCDHLCINQGLPCEGCLGPVSKGFTSNLINFLSLFNLSKDLRKYKG
;
A
#
# COMPACT_ATOMS: atom_id res chain seq x y z
N MET A 1 3.61 0.67 -28.62
CA MET A 1 2.52 1.65 -28.52
C MET A 1 2.95 2.70 -27.50
N GLU A 2 2.76 3.97 -27.81
CA GLU A 2 3.07 5.06 -26.88
C GLU A 2 1.90 5.22 -25.89
N VAL A 3 2.21 5.56 -24.63
CA VAL A 3 1.22 5.75 -23.56
C VAL A 3 1.45 7.12 -22.93
N ASP A 4 0.49 8.03 -23.11
CA ASP A 4 0.60 9.44 -22.69
C ASP A 4 0.43 9.64 -21.17
N GLY A 5 -0.18 8.68 -20.48
CA GLY A 5 -0.45 8.76 -19.05
C GLY A 5 -1.05 7.48 -18.49
N ILE A 6 -1.09 7.38 -17.16
CA ILE A 6 -1.62 6.21 -16.44
C ILE A 6 -2.52 6.71 -15.31
N ILE A 7 -3.69 6.09 -15.16
CA ILE A 7 -4.55 6.22 -13.99
C ILE A 7 -4.46 4.89 -13.22
N PRO A 8 -3.76 4.85 -12.07
CA PRO A 8 -3.49 3.61 -11.37
C PRO A 8 -4.68 3.11 -10.53
N GLY A 9 -4.64 1.82 -10.18
CA GLY A 9 -5.58 1.13 -9.31
C GLY A 9 -6.21 -0.12 -9.95
N CYS A 10 -6.69 -1.05 -9.13
CA CYS A 10 -7.35 -2.29 -9.56
C CYS A 10 -8.69 -2.48 -8.82
N PRO A 11 -9.76 -1.73 -9.16
CA PRO A 11 -9.79 -0.63 -10.14
C PRO A 11 -9.27 0.70 -9.56
N PRO A 12 -9.07 1.74 -10.40
CA PRO A 12 -8.81 3.10 -9.91
C PRO A 12 -9.91 3.58 -8.95
N PRO A 13 -9.55 4.18 -7.79
CA PRO A 13 -10.52 4.80 -6.90
C PRO A 13 -11.37 5.85 -7.62
N SER A 14 -12.68 5.90 -7.34
CA SER A 14 -13.62 6.77 -8.07
C SER A 14 -13.24 8.25 -7.99
N THR A 15 -12.81 8.73 -6.82
CA THR A 15 -12.33 10.10 -6.61
C THR A 15 -11.09 10.40 -7.46
N LEU A 16 -10.12 9.48 -7.47
CA LEU A 16 -8.91 9.61 -8.29
C LEU A 16 -9.26 9.66 -9.79
N LEU A 17 -10.10 8.73 -10.24
CA LEU A 17 -10.55 8.66 -11.62
C LEU A 17 -11.26 9.95 -12.04
N GLY A 18 -12.24 10.42 -11.26
CA GLY A 18 -12.96 11.66 -11.53
C GLY A 18 -12.04 12.87 -11.62
N ASN A 19 -11.10 13.02 -10.67
CA ASN A 19 -10.12 14.10 -10.69
C ASN A 19 -9.20 14.03 -11.92
N CYS A 20 -8.77 12.84 -12.33
CA CYS A 20 -7.98 12.67 -13.54
C CYS A 20 -8.76 13.08 -14.79
N LEU A 21 -10.02 12.64 -14.91
CA LEU A 21 -10.88 12.97 -16.05
C LEU A 21 -11.16 14.47 -16.15
N LEU A 22 -11.48 15.13 -15.03
CA LEU A 22 -11.70 16.58 -14.99
C LEU A 22 -10.46 17.35 -15.48
N ARG A 23 -9.27 16.96 -15.04
CA ARG A 23 -8.02 17.60 -15.50
C ARG A 23 -7.80 17.43 -17.00
N LEU A 24 -8.09 16.25 -17.54
CA LEU A 24 -7.98 16.01 -18.98
C LEU A 24 -8.95 16.89 -19.77
N VAL A 25 -10.21 17.02 -19.32
CA VAL A 25 -11.20 17.93 -19.93
C VAL A 25 -10.74 19.38 -19.91
N GLU A 26 -10.04 19.81 -18.86
CA GLU A 26 -9.43 21.14 -18.74
C GLU A 26 -8.11 21.30 -19.51
N ASN A 27 -7.70 20.34 -20.35
CA ASN A 27 -6.40 20.29 -21.04
C ASN A 27 -5.19 20.37 -20.09
N LYS A 28 -5.33 19.85 -18.87
CA LYS A 28 -4.26 19.75 -17.87
C LYS A 28 -3.72 18.32 -17.80
N LYS A 29 -2.43 18.19 -17.53
CA LYS A 29 -1.80 16.88 -17.29
C LYS A 29 -2.37 16.22 -16.02
N ILE A 30 -2.51 14.90 -16.04
CA ILE A 30 -2.86 14.10 -14.86
C ILE A 30 -1.82 14.35 -13.76
N GLN A 31 -2.30 14.50 -12.53
CA GLN A 31 -1.47 14.68 -11.36
C GLN A 31 -1.77 13.56 -10.36
N LEU A 32 -0.75 12.79 -10.02
CA LEU A 32 -0.83 11.71 -9.04
C LEU A 32 0.01 12.06 -7.80
N SER A 33 -0.32 11.48 -6.65
CA SER A 33 0.45 11.70 -5.42
C SER A 33 1.91 11.27 -5.60
N LEU A 34 2.85 12.11 -5.15
CA LEU A 34 4.28 11.76 -5.10
C LEU A 34 4.68 11.11 -3.77
N LYS A 35 3.70 10.82 -2.91
CA LYS A 35 3.90 10.20 -1.61
C LYS A 35 3.51 8.71 -1.65
N ASN A 36 4.11 7.93 -0.77
CA ASN A 36 3.64 6.56 -0.53
C ASN A 36 2.42 6.56 0.40
N MET A 37 1.70 5.44 0.45
CA MET A 37 0.48 5.28 1.25
C MET A 37 0.76 5.52 2.74
N CYS A 38 1.91 5.10 3.26
CA CYS A 38 2.26 5.33 4.67
C CYS A 38 2.32 6.82 5.04
N SER A 39 2.57 7.71 4.09
CA SER A 39 2.72 9.15 4.35
C SER A 39 1.45 9.81 4.88
N THR A 40 0.29 9.23 4.60
CA THR A 40 -1.05 9.72 4.99
C THR A 40 -1.85 8.64 5.74
N CYS A 41 -1.27 7.46 5.94
CA CYS A 41 -1.90 6.34 6.62
C CYS A 41 -2.28 6.67 8.07
N PRO A 42 -3.52 6.37 8.52
CA PRO A 42 -3.95 6.65 9.88
C PRO A 42 -3.14 5.88 10.94
N LEU A 43 -2.55 4.75 10.57
CA LEU A 43 -1.78 3.90 11.49
C LEU A 43 -0.29 4.30 11.57
N ASN A 44 0.16 5.26 10.76
CA ASN A 44 1.59 5.58 10.65
C ASN A 44 2.18 6.12 11.97
N ASN A 45 1.40 6.85 12.76
CA ASN A 45 1.84 7.38 14.06
C ASN A 45 2.13 6.28 15.10
N GLN A 46 1.59 5.07 14.89
CA GLN A 46 1.82 3.92 15.74
C GLN A 46 2.94 3.01 15.20
N ALA A 47 3.45 3.27 14.00
CA ALA A 47 4.51 2.47 13.39
C ALA A 47 5.82 2.65 14.17
N LYS A 48 6.31 1.55 14.74
CA LYS A 48 7.60 1.44 15.42
C LYS A 48 8.28 0.22 14.85
N LEU A 49 8.85 0.41 13.65
CA LEU A 49 9.39 -0.66 12.85
C LEU A 49 10.82 -0.97 13.28
N ASP A 50 11.00 -2.11 13.94
CA ASP A 50 12.31 -2.66 14.22
C ASP A 50 12.81 -3.47 13.01
N LEU A 51 14.00 -3.14 12.52
CA LEU A 51 14.60 -3.81 11.37
C LEU A 51 15.57 -4.92 11.80
N PRO A 52 15.57 -6.09 11.14
CA PRO A 52 14.70 -6.48 10.02
C PRO A 52 13.26 -6.79 10.47
N LEU A 53 12.29 -6.51 9.60
CA LEU A 53 10.87 -6.79 9.85
C LEU A 53 10.61 -8.29 9.83
N THR A 54 10.07 -8.84 10.90
CA THR A 54 9.59 -10.23 10.90
C THR A 54 8.20 -10.28 10.29
N ILE A 55 8.05 -10.96 9.15
CA ILE A 55 6.75 -11.18 8.51
C ILE A 55 6.29 -12.60 8.83
N GLU A 56 5.15 -12.70 9.50
CA GLU A 56 4.57 -13.95 9.98
C GLU A 56 3.42 -14.43 9.11
N LYS A 57 2.61 -13.49 8.58
CA LYS A 57 1.44 -13.79 7.75
C LYS A 57 1.24 -12.75 6.64
N ILE A 58 0.51 -13.14 5.59
CA ILE A 58 0.22 -12.27 4.44
C ILE A 58 -0.99 -11.38 4.72
N VAL A 59 -2.03 -11.94 5.35
CA VAL A 59 -3.28 -11.26 5.70
C VAL A 59 -3.70 -11.63 7.12
N PRO A 60 -4.47 -10.78 7.82
CA PRO A 60 -5.08 -11.13 9.10
C PRO A 60 -6.10 -12.27 8.93
N ARG A 61 -6.32 -13.02 10.01
CA ARG A 61 -7.46 -13.95 10.11
C ARG A 61 -8.76 -13.18 10.34
N ASN A 62 -9.91 -13.81 10.07
CA ASN A 62 -11.22 -13.15 10.21
C ASN A 62 -11.45 -12.58 11.62
N ASP A 63 -10.99 -13.27 12.66
CA ASP A 63 -11.11 -12.86 14.07
C ASP A 63 -10.07 -11.80 14.50
N GLU A 64 -9.05 -11.57 13.67
CA GLU A 64 -7.98 -10.58 13.85
C GLU A 64 -8.28 -9.25 13.12
N ILE A 65 -9.30 -9.20 12.26
CA ILE A 65 -9.71 -7.95 11.58
C ILE A 65 -10.19 -6.94 12.64
N ARG A 66 -9.61 -5.75 12.61
CA ARG A 66 -9.90 -4.62 13.51
C ARG A 66 -9.89 -3.35 12.71
N PHE A 67 -10.68 -2.36 13.11
CA PHE A 67 -10.74 -1.07 12.40
C PHE A 67 -9.83 -0.02 13.04
N PRO A 68 -9.41 1.04 12.32
CA PRO A 68 -8.55 2.09 12.88
C PRO A 68 -9.08 2.72 14.18
N GLU A 69 -10.41 2.87 14.34
CA GLU A 69 -11.03 3.35 15.58
C GLU A 69 -10.80 2.44 16.81
N GLU A 70 -10.44 1.18 16.62
CA GLU A 70 -10.17 0.21 17.69
C GLU A 70 -8.70 0.22 18.16
N ASN A 71 -7.96 1.31 17.90
CA ASN A 71 -6.52 1.41 18.14
C ASN A 71 -5.70 0.33 17.42
N LEU A 72 -6.02 0.08 16.16
CA LEU A 72 -5.29 -0.83 15.30
C LEU A 72 -3.82 -0.39 15.15
N SER A 73 -2.88 -1.27 15.52
CA SER A 73 -1.45 -1.11 15.27
C SER A 73 -1.13 -1.16 13.77
N CYS A 74 0.01 -0.57 13.38
CA CYS A 74 0.53 -0.75 12.03
C CYS A 74 0.72 -2.24 11.72
N PHE A 75 0.12 -2.74 10.64
CA PHE A 75 0.22 -4.15 10.23
C PHE A 75 1.65 -4.69 10.17
N LEU A 76 2.62 -3.86 9.76
CA LEU A 76 4.03 -4.27 9.73
C LEU A 76 4.63 -4.48 11.13
N ASN A 77 4.16 -3.77 12.16
CA ASN A 77 4.55 -4.06 13.55
C ASN A 77 4.01 -5.43 13.99
N ASP A 78 2.83 -5.82 13.50
CA ASP A 78 2.15 -7.07 13.85
C ASP A 78 2.62 -8.27 13.00
N GLY A 79 3.68 -8.08 12.22
CA GLY A 79 4.21 -9.10 11.32
C GLY A 79 3.26 -9.48 10.17
N ILE A 80 2.31 -8.61 9.83
CA ILE A 80 1.40 -8.77 8.70
C ILE A 80 1.96 -8.01 7.50
N LEU A 81 2.13 -8.70 6.37
CA LEU A 81 2.63 -8.08 5.15
C LEU A 81 1.73 -6.92 4.71
N CYS A 82 2.30 -5.72 4.57
CA CYS A 82 1.61 -4.54 4.05
C CYS A 82 2.50 -3.81 3.04
N LEU A 83 1.98 -3.60 1.83
CA LEU A 83 2.73 -2.96 0.73
C LEU A 83 2.67 -1.42 0.75
N GLY A 84 2.06 -0.84 1.79
CA GLY A 84 1.92 0.61 1.94
C GLY A 84 3.21 1.42 1.72
N PRO A 85 4.38 0.99 2.24
CA PRO A 85 5.63 1.74 2.09
C PRO A 85 6.10 1.92 0.63
N VAL A 86 5.72 1.00 -0.26
CA VAL A 86 6.11 0.99 -1.68
C VAL A 86 4.95 1.30 -2.63
N THR A 87 3.78 1.63 -2.08
CA THR A 87 2.57 1.91 -2.85
C THR A 87 2.27 3.40 -2.84
N ARG A 88 1.81 3.94 -3.97
CA ARG A 88 1.37 5.33 -4.11
C ARG A 88 0.12 5.61 -3.28
N ASP A 89 0.08 6.79 -2.68
CA ASP A 89 -1.12 7.32 -2.02
C ASP A 89 -2.20 7.78 -3.03
N GLY A 90 -3.46 7.81 -2.61
CA GLY A 90 -4.61 8.31 -3.40
C GLY A 90 -5.84 7.40 -3.44
N CYS A 91 -5.90 6.35 -2.60
CA CYS A 91 -7.07 5.46 -2.48
C CYS A 91 -7.87 5.65 -1.18
N ASP A 92 -7.63 6.76 -0.49
CA ASP A 92 -8.29 7.11 0.78
C ASP A 92 -8.18 6.02 1.86
N HIS A 93 -7.11 5.22 1.79
CA HIS A 93 -6.79 4.15 2.75
C HIS A 93 -7.87 3.07 2.86
N LEU A 94 -8.61 2.77 1.78
CA LEU A 94 -9.76 1.85 1.80
C LEU A 94 -9.47 0.53 2.55
N CYS A 95 -8.37 -0.17 2.23
CA CYS A 95 -8.01 -1.43 2.90
C CYS A 95 -7.77 -1.24 4.40
N ILE A 96 -7.01 -0.21 4.77
CA ILE A 96 -6.66 0.08 6.17
C ILE A 96 -7.90 0.40 6.98
N ASN A 97 -8.83 1.17 6.40
CA ASN A 97 -10.13 1.47 7.00
C ASN A 97 -11.06 0.26 7.10
N GLN A 98 -10.71 -0.86 6.47
CA GLN A 98 -11.42 -2.14 6.57
C GLN A 98 -10.64 -3.17 7.40
N GLY A 99 -9.58 -2.75 8.12
CA GLY A 99 -8.77 -3.66 8.92
C GLY A 99 -7.93 -4.63 8.11
N LEU A 100 -7.59 -4.26 6.87
CA LEU A 100 -6.77 -5.05 5.97
C LEU A 100 -5.49 -4.31 5.59
N PRO A 101 -4.36 -5.03 5.42
CA PRO A 101 -3.12 -4.42 4.96
C PRO A 101 -3.27 -3.90 3.52
N CYS A 102 -2.39 -2.96 3.15
CA CYS A 102 -2.35 -2.47 1.78
C CYS A 102 -1.83 -3.54 0.82
N GLU A 103 -2.59 -3.79 -0.24
CA GLU A 103 -2.26 -4.76 -1.30
C GLU A 103 -1.44 -4.16 -2.45
N GLY A 104 -1.21 -2.85 -2.44
CA GLY A 104 -0.39 -2.20 -3.46
C GLY A 104 -1.05 -1.95 -4.81
N CYS A 105 -2.38 -1.96 -4.89
CA CYS A 105 -3.11 -1.85 -6.15
C CYS A 105 -2.88 -0.52 -6.92
N LEU A 106 -2.57 0.59 -6.24
CA LEU A 106 -2.22 1.87 -6.87
C LEU A 106 -0.80 1.87 -7.48
N GLY A 107 -0.05 0.79 -7.29
CA GLY A 107 1.30 0.66 -7.78
C GLY A 107 2.27 1.65 -7.14
N PRO A 108 3.48 1.78 -7.70
CA PRO A 108 4.57 2.52 -7.09
C PRO A 108 4.53 4.02 -7.32
N VAL A 109 5.21 4.77 -6.45
CA VAL A 109 5.36 6.24 -6.53
C VAL A 109 6.22 6.68 -7.72
N SER A 110 7.25 5.92 -8.08
CA SER A 110 8.19 6.26 -9.16
C SER A 110 8.38 5.11 -10.15
N LYS A 111 8.98 5.41 -11.31
CA LYS A 111 9.31 4.41 -12.34
C LYS A 111 10.33 3.36 -11.85
N GLY A 112 11.12 3.68 -10.81
CA GLY A 112 12.06 2.75 -10.15
C GLY A 112 11.36 1.74 -9.23
N PHE A 113 10.27 1.15 -9.70
CA PHE A 113 9.45 0.23 -8.92
C PHE A 113 10.24 -0.96 -8.40
N THR A 114 10.92 -1.64 -9.32
CA THR A 114 11.61 -2.91 -9.04
C THR A 114 12.66 -2.72 -7.96
N SER A 115 13.44 -1.64 -8.01
CA SER A 115 14.44 -1.34 -6.98
C SER A 115 13.80 -1.02 -5.63
N ASN A 116 12.70 -0.25 -5.60
CA ASN A 116 12.03 0.08 -4.36
C ASN A 116 11.39 -1.15 -3.71
N LEU A 117 10.77 -2.02 -4.51
CA LEU A 117 10.20 -3.27 -4.03
C LEU A 117 11.30 -4.20 -3.52
N ILE A 118 12.39 -4.40 -4.27
CA ILE A 118 13.51 -5.23 -3.82
C ILE A 118 14.10 -4.71 -2.51
N ASN A 119 14.34 -3.40 -2.42
CA ASN A 119 14.86 -2.78 -1.19
C ASN A 119 13.90 -2.92 -0.02
N PHE A 120 12.59 -2.90 -0.26
CA PHE A 120 11.60 -3.12 0.80
C PHE A 120 11.57 -4.59 1.25
N LEU A 121 11.54 -5.52 0.29
CA LEU A 121 11.54 -6.95 0.57
C LEU A 121 12.84 -7.43 1.22
N SER A 122 13.97 -6.77 0.96
CA SER A 122 15.26 -7.11 1.60
C SER A 122 15.28 -6.80 3.09
N LEU A 123 14.33 -6.01 3.60
CA LEU A 123 14.17 -5.73 5.03
C LEU A 123 13.45 -6.86 5.78
N PHE A 124 12.98 -7.90 5.09
CA PHE A 124 12.10 -8.89 5.68
C PHE A 124 12.84 -10.16 6.14
N ASN A 125 12.50 -10.61 7.34
CA ASN A 125 12.70 -11.97 7.80
C ASN A 125 11.37 -12.72 7.78
N LEU A 126 11.21 -13.62 6.81
CA LEU A 126 10.02 -14.47 6.72
C LEU A 126 10.02 -15.55 7.81
N SER A 127 8.84 -15.80 8.41
CA SER A 127 8.59 -16.94 9.28
C SER A 127 8.85 -18.28 8.60
N LYS A 128 9.10 -19.34 9.37
CA LYS A 128 9.37 -20.68 8.83
C LYS A 128 8.20 -21.20 7.99
N ASP A 129 6.98 -20.84 8.35
CA ASP A 129 5.77 -21.29 7.67
C ASP A 129 5.61 -20.58 6.33
N LEU A 130 5.82 -19.25 6.29
CA LEU A 130 5.80 -18.50 5.03
C LEU A 130 6.89 -18.95 4.05
N ARG A 131 8.08 -19.33 4.55
CA ARG A 131 9.14 -19.89 3.69
C ARG A 131 8.75 -21.21 3.01
N LYS A 132 7.74 -21.91 3.54
CA LYS A 132 7.24 -23.18 3.00
C LYS A 132 5.93 -23.03 2.23
N TYR A 133 5.37 -21.82 2.16
CA TYR A 133 4.12 -21.54 1.45
C TYR A 133 4.26 -21.87 -0.04
N LYS A 134 3.25 -22.54 -0.62
CA LYS A 134 3.30 -23.03 -2.02
C LYS A 134 2.26 -22.39 -2.96
N GLY A 135 1.45 -21.46 -2.47
CA GLY A 135 0.29 -20.95 -3.22
C GLY A 135 -0.91 -21.82 -2.96
#